data_AF-A0A1M6CKC0-F1
#
_entry.id   AF-A0A1M6CKC0-F1
#
_cell.length_a   1.000
_cell.length_b   1.000
_cell.length_c   1.000
_cell.angle_alpha   90.00
_cell.angle_beta   90.00
_cell.angle_gamma   90.00
#
_symmetry.space_group_name_H-M   'P 1'
#
loop_
_entity.id
_entity.type
_entity.pdbx_description
1 polymer ?
#
loop_
_entity_poly.entity_id
_entity_poly.type
_entity_poly.pdbx_seq_one_letter_code
_entity_poly.pdbx_strand_id
1 'polypeptide(L)' 'MIKEIYAKSEDITFIMVESEQRLPNGMMELRQSLVGWYYGFPNEANTRAFMGKFEAVCEYELEDEE' A
#
# COMPACT_ATOMS: atom_id res chain seq x y z
N MET A 1 9.01 -5.05 6.72
CA MET A 1 7.85 -5.97 6.89
C MET A 1 6.78 -5.52 5.91
N ILE A 2 6.22 -6.41 5.07
CA ILE A 2 5.10 -6.05 4.19
C ILE A 2 3.80 -6.40 4.91
N LYS A 3 2.97 -5.40 5.20
CA LYS A 3 1.59 -5.62 5.65
C LYS A 3 0.64 -5.42 4.49
N GLU A 4 -0.06 -6.48 4.10
CA GLU A 4 -1.09 -6.44 3.07
C GLU A 4 -2.46 -6.29 3.73
N ILE A 5 -3.08 -5.11 3.60
CA ILE A 5 -4.46 -4.89 4.05
C ILE A 5 -5.38 -5.05 2.86
N TYR A 6 -6.20 -6.10 2.90
CA TYR A 6 -7.22 -6.38 1.89
C TYR A 6 -8.58 -5.84 2.34
N ALA A 7 -9.07 -4.80 1.67
CA ALA A 7 -10.46 -4.40 1.75
C ALA A 7 -11.13 -4.81 0.44
N LYS A 8 -12.14 -5.70 0.54
CA LYS A 8 -12.95 -6.16 -0.58
C LYS A 8 -14.37 -5.63 -0.42
N SER A 9 -14.79 -4.71 -1.29
CA SER A 9 -16.21 -4.56 -1.61
C SER A 9 -16.52 -5.45 -2.82
N GLU A 10 -17.80 -5.66 -3.15
CA GLU A 10 -18.19 -6.53 -4.28
C GLU A 10 -17.49 -6.15 -5.60
N ASP A 11 -17.15 -4.87 -5.76
CA ASP A 11 -16.58 -4.34 -7.01
C ASP A 11 -15.17 -3.75 -6.86
N ILE A 12 -14.63 -3.58 -5.65
CA ILE A 12 -13.34 -2.91 -5.44
C ILE A 12 -12.42 -3.74 -4.54
N THR A 13 -11.17 -3.92 -4.99
CA THR A 13 -10.09 -4.48 -4.18
C THR A 13 -9.02 -3.43 -3.96
N PHE A 14 -8.62 -3.23 -2.71
CA PHE A 14 -7.43 -2.46 -2.35
C PHE A 14 -6.36 -3.36 -1.77
N ILE A 15 -5.11 -3.06 -2.10
CA ILE A 15 -3.92 -3.63 -1.45
C ILE A 15 -3.12 -2.45 -0.90
N MET A 16 -2.97 -2.43 0.43
CA MET A 16 -1.97 -1.58 1.07
C MET A 16 -0.65 -2.35 1.13
N VAL A 17 0.45 -1.71 0.79
CA VAL A 17 1.80 -2.24 0.91
C VAL A 17 2.58 -1.27 1.79
N GLU A 18 3.05 -1.75 2.93
CA GLU A 18 3.98 -1.02 3.79
C GLU A 18 5.40 -1.56 3.59
N SER A 19 6.39 -0.68 3.51
CA SER A 19 7.79 -1.06 3.52
C SER A 19 8.59 -0.09 4.37
N GLU A 20 9.47 -0.64 5.19
CA GLU A 20 10.33 0.13 6.08
C GLU A 20 11.79 -0.21 5.75
N GLN A 21 12.64 0.81 5.64
CA GLN A 21 14.05 0.66 5.34
C GLN A 21 14.91 1.61 6.19
N ARG A 22 16.12 1.17 6.53
CA ARG A 22 17.12 2.03 7.18
C ARG A 22 17.91 2.78 6.12
N LEU A 23 17.99 4.10 6.26
CA LEU A 23 18.71 4.98 5.36
C LEU A 23 20.20 5.07 5.75
N PRO A 24 21.10 5.44 4.80
CA PRO A 24 22.54 5.56 5.08
C PRO A 24 22.89 6.60 6.16
N ASN A 25 22.02 7.58 6.38
CA ASN A 25 22.16 8.61 7.43
C ASN A 25 21.72 8.13 8.83
N GLY A 26 21.29 6.87 8.96
CA GLY A 26 20.85 6.29 10.23
C GLY A 26 19.35 6.42 10.52
N MET A 27 18.61 7.22 9.73
CA MET A 27 17.16 7.36 9.84
C MET A 27 16.42 6.13 9.27
N MET A 28 15.12 6.03 9.57
CA MET A 28 14.20 5.07 8.98
C MET A 28 13.29 5.76 7.97
N GLU A 29 13.05 5.13 6.83
CA GLU A 29 12.01 5.51 5.87
C GLU A 29 10.87 4.49 5.96
N LEU A 30 9.64 4.97 6.19
CA LEU A 30 8.42 4.20 6.01
C LEU A 30 7.70 4.68 4.75
N ARG A 31 7.45 3.74 3.86
CA ARG A 31 6.68 3.93 2.64
C ARG A 31 5.39 3.12 2.70
N GLN A 32 4.28 3.79 2.46
CA GLN A 32 2.96 3.18 2.36
C GLN A 32 2.41 3.43 0.95
N SER A 33 2.03 2.36 0.27
CA SER A 33 1.40 2.41 -1.06
C SER A 33 0.03 1.78 -1.00
N LEU A 34 -1.01 2.53 -1.38
CA LEU A 34 -2.35 1.98 -1.57
C LEU A 34 -2.62 1.82 -3.06
N VAL A 35 -2.89 0.60 -3.49
CA VAL A 35 -3.23 0.26 -4.88
C VAL A 35 -4.66 -0.25 -4.95
N GLY A 36 -5.50 0.39 -5.77
CA GLY A 36 -6.91 0.02 -5.94
C GLY A 36 -7.22 -0.49 -7.35
N TRP A 37 -8.05 -1.53 -7.42
CA TRP A 37 -8.64 -2.03 -8.66
C TRP A 37 -10.15 -2.13 -8.55
N TYR A 38 -10.82 -1.79 -9.65
CA TYR A 38 -12.25 -1.97 -9.84
C TYR A 38 -12.51 -3.21 -10.71
N TYR A 39 -13.50 -4.02 -10.36
CA TYR A 39 -14.07 -5.04 -11.23
C TYR A 39 -15.19 -4.39 -12.06
N GLY A 40 -14.98 -4.33 -13.38
CA GLY A 40 -16.01 -3.87 -14.30
C GLY A 40 -17.18 -4.85 -14.35
N PHE A 41 -18.41 -4.30 -14.36
CA PHE A 41 -19.74 -4.90 -14.58
C PHE A 41 -19.82 -6.38 -15.04
N PRO A 42 -20.88 -7.11 -14.63
CA PRO A 42 -20.98 -8.58 -14.65
C PRO A 42 -20.96 -9.28 -16.03
N ASN A 43 -20.80 -8.55 -17.14
CA ASN A 43 -20.82 -9.11 -18.49
C ASN A 43 -19.43 -9.32 -19.12
N GLU A 44 -18.35 -8.87 -18.46
CA GLU A 44 -16.99 -9.18 -18.88
C GLU A 44 -16.28 -9.94 -17.77
N ALA A 45 -16.20 -11.26 -17.93
CA ALA A 45 -15.53 -12.13 -16.97
C ALA A 45 -14.07 -11.68 -16.74
N ASN A 46 -13.84 -10.99 -15.62
CA ASN A 46 -12.54 -10.67 -15.02
C ASN A 46 -11.74 -9.48 -15.58
N THR A 47 -12.40 -8.40 -16.04
CA THR A 47 -11.66 -7.15 -16.32
C THR A 47 -11.37 -6.40 -15.01
N ARG A 48 -10.09 -6.39 -14.57
CA ARG A 48 -9.60 -5.49 -13.50
C ARG A 48 -9.14 -4.18 -14.11
N ALA A 49 -9.77 -3.07 -13.75
CA ALA A 49 -9.32 -1.73 -14.11
C ALA A 49 -8.53 -1.11 -12.94
N PHE A 50 -7.34 -0.58 -13.21
CA PHE A 50 -6.56 0.17 -12.21
C PHE A 50 -7.28 1.49 -11.89
N MET A 51 -7.65 1.70 -10.63
CA MET A 51 -8.34 2.90 -10.19
C MET A 51 -7.36 4.01 -9.79
N GLY A 52 -6.21 3.64 -9.22
CA GLY A 52 -5.25 4.62 -8.73
C GLY A 52 -4.22 4.03 -7.78
N LYS A 53 -3.17 4.83 -7.55
CA LYS A 53 -2.10 4.58 -6.59
C LYS A 53 -1.92 5.83 -5.73
N PHE A 54 -1.93 5.65 -4.42
CA PHE A 54 -1.54 6.67 -3.46
C PHE A 54 -0.26 6.23 -2.76
N GLU A 55 0.71 7.14 -2.62
CA GLU A 55 1.96 6.87 -1.90
C GLU A 55 2.18 7.94 -0.84
N ALA A 56 2.51 7.49 0.36
CA ALA A 56 3.01 8.32 1.45
C ALA A 56 4.40 7.82 1.84
N VAL A 57 5.33 8.76 2.03
CA VAL A 57 6.70 8.48 2.48
C VAL A 57 6.98 9.40 3.66
N CYS A 58 7.44 8.82 4.76
CA CYS A 58 7.90 9.57 5.93
C CYS A 58 9.27 9.04 6.38
N GLU A 59 10.10 9.95 6.87
CA GLU A 59 11.38 9.64 7.49
C GLU A 59 11.27 9.94 9.00
N TYR A 60 11.74 9.03 9.83
CA TYR A 60 11.78 9.19 11.29
C TYR A 60 13.06 8.64 11.89
N GLU A 61 13.40 9.13 13.07
CA GLU A 61 14.49 8.61 13.89
C GLU A 61 13.93 7.47 14.76
N LEU A 62 14.68 6.38 14.92
CA LEU A 62 14.38 5.38 15.95
C LEU A 62 14.81 5.97 17.28
N GLU A 63 13.84 6.27 18.14
CA GLU A 63 14.15 6.49 19.55
C GLU A 63 14.56 5.13 20.14
N ASP A 64 15.78 5.03 20.66
CA ASP A 64 16.20 3.86 21.43
C ASP A 64 15.30 3.79 22.68
N GLU A 65 14.50 2.72 22.79
CA GLU A 65 13.78 2.41 24.04
C GLU A 65 14.83 2.02 25.10
N GLU A 66 15.06 2.89 26.09
CA GLU A 66 15.88 2.61 27.30
C GLU A 66 15.31 1.45 28.15
#